data_AF-A0A382S411-F1
#
_entry.id   AF-A0A382S411-F1
#
_cell.length_a   1.000
_cell.length_b   1.000
_cell.length_c   1.000
_cell.angle_alpha   90.00
_cell.angle_beta   90.00
_cell.angle_gamma   90.00
#
_symmetry.space_group_name_H-M   'P 1'
#
loop_
_entity.id
_entity.type
_entity.pdbx_description
1 polymer ?
#
loop_
_entity_poly.entity_id
_entity_poly.type
_entity_poly.pdbx_seq_one_letter_code
_entity_poly.pdbx_strand_id
1 'polypeptide(L)'
;MVESLERDDQEMFDDFAKSAISEKFPGGILAIPSPDKTNTFYAVARKARDWRRLRPLIMAFAGPTFSSFDGKTRSLIPNNPFEEYLLSHEWYLITKINPGGPGEFNLAEMTKRGLSRMIDNFLEAPENTQQPIQTTSQLISRFRNALN
;
A
#
# COMPACT_ATOMS: atom_id res chain seq x y z
N MET A 1 -22.39 -19.19 -7.28
CA MET A 1 -23.31 -18.12 -6.85
C MET A 1 -22.44 -16.94 -6.49
N VAL A 2 -22.46 -15.88 -7.29
CA VAL A 2 -21.74 -14.65 -6.96
C VAL A 2 -22.64 -13.95 -5.96
N GLU A 3 -22.34 -14.08 -4.66
CA GLU A 3 -22.94 -13.20 -3.65
C GLU A 3 -22.67 -11.78 -4.13
N SER A 4 -23.75 -11.02 -4.33
CA SER A 4 -23.66 -9.60 -4.62
C SER A 4 -22.86 -8.97 -3.48
N LEU A 5 -21.62 -8.58 -3.76
CA LEU A 5 -20.82 -7.74 -2.87
C LEU A 5 -21.72 -6.59 -2.42
N GLU A 6 -21.86 -6.41 -1.10
CA GLU A 6 -22.57 -5.24 -0.58
C GLU A 6 -21.91 -3.99 -1.18
N ARG A 7 -22.67 -2.91 -1.40
CA ARG A 7 -22.15 -1.70 -2.06
C ARG A 7 -20.85 -1.20 -1.41
N ASP A 8 -20.77 -1.33 -0.09
CA ASP A 8 -19.62 -0.96 0.74
C ASP A 8 -18.37 -1.82 0.45
N ASP A 9 -18.56 -3.08 0.07
CA ASP A 9 -17.47 -4.01 -0.26
C ASP A 9 -16.86 -3.70 -1.63
N GLN A 10 -17.71 -3.32 -2.61
CA GLN A 10 -17.25 -2.87 -3.92
C GLN A 10 -16.49 -1.55 -3.80
N GLU A 11 -17.04 -0.59 -3.05
CA GLU A 11 -16.40 0.70 -2.81
C GLU A 11 -15.02 0.53 -2.16
N MET A 12 -14.92 -0.34 -1.16
CA MET A 12 -13.63 -0.65 -0.53
C MET A 12 -12.65 -1.29 -1.51
N PHE A 13 -13.09 -2.23 -2.34
CA PHE A 13 -12.20 -2.85 -3.32
C PHE A 13 -11.63 -1.81 -4.29
N ASP A 14 -12.49 -0.95 -4.84
CA ASP A 14 -12.12 0.09 -5.80
C ASP A 14 -11.16 1.13 -5.18
N ASP A 15 -11.43 1.55 -3.94
CA ASP A 15 -10.60 2.47 -3.18
C ASP A 15 -9.16 1.98 -3.00
N PHE A 16 -8.98 0.66 -2.87
CA PHE A 16 -7.66 0.07 -2.74
C PHE A 16 -7.04 -0.22 -4.10
N ALA A 17 -7.84 -0.68 -5.06
CA ALA A 17 -7.41 -0.98 -6.43
C ALA A 17 -6.79 0.23 -7.15
N LYS A 18 -7.17 1.47 -6.78
CA LYS A 18 -6.55 2.70 -7.30
C LYS A 18 -5.02 2.73 -7.13
N SER A 19 -4.50 2.09 -6.09
CA SER A 19 -3.06 1.98 -5.85
C SER A 19 -2.37 1.06 -6.86
N ALA A 20 -3.02 -0.02 -7.29
CA ALA A 20 -2.45 -1.01 -8.20
C ALA A 20 -2.46 -0.55 -9.68
N ILE A 21 -3.39 0.35 -10.04
CA ILE A 21 -3.50 0.92 -11.40
C ILE A 21 -2.68 2.20 -11.58
N SER A 22 -2.22 2.82 -10.48
CA SER A 22 -1.46 4.07 -10.53
C SER A 22 0.02 3.83 -10.81
N GLU A 23 0.56 4.48 -11.83
CA GLU A 23 2.00 4.44 -12.13
C GLU A 23 2.85 5.16 -11.07
N LYS A 24 2.26 6.10 -10.31
CA LYS A 24 2.96 6.82 -9.25
C LYS A 24 3.24 5.91 -8.06
N PHE A 25 2.25 5.07 -7.72
CA PHE A 25 2.28 4.26 -6.51
C PHE A 25 3.24 3.07 -6.68
N PRO A 26 4.14 2.81 -5.72
CA PRO A 26 5.11 1.73 -5.84
C PRO A 26 4.46 0.37 -5.54
N GLY A 27 3.80 -0.24 -6.52
CA GLY A 27 3.13 -1.53 -6.37
C GLY A 27 1.62 -1.38 -6.23
N GLY A 28 1.00 -2.13 -5.32
CA GLY A 28 -0.44 -2.02 -5.07
C GLY A 28 -0.84 -2.64 -3.74
N ILE A 29 -1.92 -2.14 -3.17
CA ILE A 29 -2.62 -2.72 -2.03
C ILE A 29 -4.01 -3.13 -2.51
N LEU A 30 -4.40 -4.38 -2.23
CA LEU A 30 -5.69 -4.94 -2.58
C LEU A 30 -6.40 -5.34 -1.30
N ALA A 31 -7.70 -5.08 -1.22
CA ALA A 31 -8.53 -5.48 -0.09
C ALA A 31 -9.53 -6.54 -0.54
N ILE A 32 -9.62 -7.65 0.19
CA ILE A 32 -10.73 -8.60 0.01
C ILE A 32 -11.72 -8.38 1.16
N PRO A 33 -12.97 -8.00 0.86
CA PRO A 33 -14.03 -7.97 1.84
C PRO A 33 -14.31 -9.37 2.37
N SER A 34 -14.48 -9.47 3.69
CA SER A 34 -14.85 -10.72 4.35
C SER A 34 -16.21 -10.55 5.03
N PRO A 35 -17.11 -11.56 4.99
CA PRO A 35 -18.42 -11.48 5.63
C PRO A 35 -18.37 -11.17 7.14
N ASP A 36 -17.25 -11.49 7.79
CA ASP A 36 -17.01 -11.22 9.21
C ASP A 36 -16.35 -9.86 9.48
N LYS A 37 -16.24 -8.99 8.47
CA LYS A 37 -15.56 -7.69 8.52
C LYS A 37 -14.07 -7.76 8.90
N THR A 38 -13.45 -8.94 8.86
CA THR A 38 -11.99 -9.11 9.03
C THR A 38 -11.28 -8.98 7.68
N ASN A 39 -11.48 -7.83 7.03
CA ASN A 39 -10.99 -7.58 5.68
C ASN A 39 -9.50 -7.90 5.59
N THR A 40 -9.14 -8.74 4.63
CA THR A 40 -7.76 -9.14 4.43
C THR A 40 -7.14 -8.23 3.38
N PHE A 41 -5.95 -7.72 3.67
CA PHE A 41 -5.23 -6.86 2.73
C PHE A 41 -4.04 -7.61 2.12
N TYR A 42 -3.71 -7.28 0.89
CA TYR A 42 -2.60 -7.85 0.15
C TYR A 42 -1.76 -6.73 -0.41
N ALA A 43 -0.45 -6.80 -0.20
CA ALA A 43 0.50 -5.92 -0.86
C ALA A 43 1.18 -6.67 -2.00
N VAL A 44 1.16 -6.08 -3.19
CA VAL A 44 1.74 -6.62 -4.42
C VAL A 44 2.79 -5.67 -4.99
N ALA A 45 3.86 -6.21 -5.54
CA ALA A 45 4.88 -5.45 -6.24
C ALA A 45 5.33 -6.20 -7.50
N ARG A 46 5.44 -5.49 -8.63
CA ARG A 46 5.91 -6.06 -9.91
C ARG A 46 7.43 -6.08 -10.02
N LYS A 47 8.14 -5.24 -9.28
CA LYS A 47 9.61 -5.14 -9.30
C LYS A 47 10.19 -5.04 -7.89
N ALA A 48 11.44 -5.47 -7.73
CA ALA A 48 12.18 -5.35 -6.46
C ALA A 48 12.30 -3.90 -5.97
N ARG A 49 12.44 -2.93 -6.90
CA ARG A 49 12.48 -1.50 -6.57
C ARG A 49 11.19 -1.01 -5.94
N ASP A 50 10.05 -1.46 -6.46
CA ASP A 50 8.72 -1.06 -5.97
C ASP A 50 8.53 -1.60 -4.56
N TRP A 51 8.89 -2.86 -4.33
CA TRP A 51 8.85 -3.46 -2.98
C TRP A 51 9.71 -2.69 -1.96
N ARG A 52 10.94 -2.30 -2.34
CA ARG A 52 11.82 -1.52 -1.45
C ARG A 52 11.22 -0.18 -1.05
N ARG A 53 10.39 0.43 -1.91
CA ARG A 53 9.67 1.68 -1.63
C ARG A 53 8.37 1.43 -0.86
N LEU A 54 7.63 0.36 -1.19
CA LEU A 54 6.34 0.03 -0.60
C LEU A 54 6.46 -0.46 0.84
N ARG A 55 7.41 -1.35 1.11
CA ARG A 55 7.63 -1.96 2.43
C ARG A 55 7.70 -0.95 3.59
N PRO A 56 8.53 0.12 3.54
CA PRO A 56 8.57 1.09 4.63
C PRO A 56 7.28 1.89 4.76
N LEU A 57 6.53 2.12 3.67
CA LEU A 57 5.23 2.79 3.72
C LEU A 57 4.21 1.93 4.48
N ILE A 58 4.09 0.65 4.12
CA ILE A 58 3.18 -0.27 4.82
C ILE A 58 3.56 -0.38 6.29
N MET A 59 4.86 -0.48 6.61
CA MET A 59 5.34 -0.53 8.00
C MET A 59 4.93 0.70 8.81
N ALA A 60 5.00 1.90 8.21
CA ALA A 60 4.68 3.15 8.89
C ALA A 60 3.17 3.33 9.14
N PHE A 61 2.32 2.85 8.22
CA PHE A 61 0.87 3.08 8.28
C PHE A 61 0.08 1.89 8.84
N ALA A 62 0.58 0.67 8.65
CA ALA A 62 -0.10 -0.58 8.99
C ALA A 62 0.90 -1.62 9.54
N GLY A 63 1.85 -1.18 10.37
CA GLY A 63 2.84 -2.05 11.01
C GLY A 63 2.27 -2.97 12.12
N PRO A 64 3.16 -3.61 12.91
CA PRO A 64 2.81 -4.66 13.87
C PRO A 64 1.82 -4.25 14.96
N THR A 65 1.68 -2.95 15.22
CA THR A 65 0.74 -2.43 16.22
C THR A 65 -0.71 -2.66 15.82
N PHE A 66 -1.01 -2.65 14.51
CA PHE A 66 -2.38 -2.72 14.01
C PHE A 66 -2.62 -3.91 13.08
N SER A 67 -1.55 -4.50 12.53
CA SER A 67 -1.65 -5.64 11.61
C SER A 67 -0.57 -6.68 11.85
N SER A 68 -0.64 -7.80 11.15
CA SER A 68 0.40 -8.85 11.15
C SER A 68 1.69 -8.48 10.41
N PHE A 69 1.77 -7.28 9.81
CA PHE A 69 2.88 -6.89 8.94
C PHE A 69 4.11 -6.46 9.73
N ASP A 70 5.14 -7.29 9.72
CA ASP A 70 6.45 -7.08 10.37
C ASP A 70 7.55 -6.72 9.36
N GLY A 71 7.18 -6.40 8.13
CA GLY A 71 8.11 -6.09 7.05
C GLY A 71 8.79 -7.33 6.47
N LYS A 72 8.46 -8.54 6.92
CA LYS A 72 8.88 -9.77 6.25
C LYS A 72 7.82 -10.17 5.24
N THR A 73 8.28 -10.89 4.23
CA THR A 73 7.46 -11.33 3.10
C THR A 73 7.01 -12.74 3.41
N ARG A 74 5.70 -12.99 3.37
CA ARG A 74 5.14 -14.31 3.62
C ARG A 74 4.55 -14.83 2.31
N SER A 75 4.94 -16.04 1.92
CA SER A 75 4.35 -16.69 0.74
C SER A 75 2.85 -16.86 0.97
N LEU A 76 2.07 -16.61 -0.07
CA LEU A 76 0.67 -16.98 -0.06
C LEU A 76 0.56 -18.50 -0.10
N ILE A 77 -0.34 -19.05 0.72
CA ILE A 77 -0.80 -20.42 0.62
C ILE A 77 -2.18 -20.29 -0.03
N PRO A 78 -2.39 -20.76 -1.27
CA PRO A 78 -3.66 -20.58 -1.97
C PRO A 78 -4.76 -21.33 -1.22
N ASN A 79 -5.58 -20.57 -0.49
CA ASN A 79 -6.72 -21.11 0.25
C ASN A 79 -8.05 -20.57 -0.28
N ASN A 80 -8.02 -19.64 -1.23
CA ASN A 80 -9.21 -19.08 -1.85
C ASN A 80 -8.97 -18.66 -3.31
N PRO A 81 -10.03 -18.50 -4.13
CA PRO A 81 -9.92 -18.16 -5.55
C PRO A 81 -9.19 -16.84 -5.84
N PHE A 82 -9.20 -15.89 -4.91
CA PHE A 82 -8.49 -14.62 -5.10
C PHE A 82 -6.98 -14.78 -4.90
N GLU A 83 -6.55 -15.54 -3.89
CA GLU A 83 -5.14 -15.89 -3.71
C GLU A 83 -4.61 -16.71 -4.89
N GLU A 84 -5.41 -17.63 -5.44
CA GLU A 84 -5.10 -18.34 -6.68
C GLU A 84 -4.95 -17.38 -7.86
N TYR A 85 -5.87 -16.43 -8.02
CA TYR A 85 -5.79 -15.38 -9.04
C TYR A 85 -4.54 -14.51 -8.89
N LEU A 86 -4.19 -14.12 -7.65
CA LEU A 86 -2.97 -13.36 -7.42
C LEU A 86 -1.72 -14.16 -7.79
N LEU A 87 -1.69 -15.45 -7.44
CA LEU A 87 -0.58 -16.34 -7.76
C LEU A 87 -0.50 -16.70 -9.26
N SER A 88 -1.61 -16.60 -10.00
CA SER A 88 -1.61 -16.83 -11.46
C SER A 88 -0.99 -15.69 -12.27
N HIS A 89 -0.62 -14.59 -11.62
CA HIS A 89 -0.02 -13.41 -12.26
C HIS A 89 1.46 -13.25 -11.86
N GLU A 90 2.25 -12.66 -12.77
CA GLU A 90 3.66 -12.38 -12.52
C GLU A 90 3.84 -11.19 -11.58
N TRP A 91 4.00 -11.49 -10.29
CA TRP A 91 4.42 -10.53 -9.28
C TRP A 91 5.85 -10.84 -8.83
N TYR A 92 6.66 -9.80 -8.63
CA TYR A 92 7.94 -9.96 -7.93
C TYR A 92 7.71 -10.36 -6.48
N LEU A 93 6.69 -9.77 -5.84
CA LEU A 93 6.35 -10.07 -4.47
C LEU A 93 4.87 -9.89 -4.19
N ILE A 94 4.33 -10.80 -3.39
CA ILE A 94 3.00 -10.71 -2.80
C ILE A 94 3.14 -11.00 -1.32
N THR A 95 2.45 -10.25 -0.46
CA THR A 95 2.36 -10.55 0.97
C THR A 95 0.98 -10.23 1.51
N LYS A 96 0.53 -11.10 2.41
CA LYS A 96 -0.74 -10.96 3.13
C LYS A 96 -0.55 -10.07 4.37
N ILE A 97 -1.52 -9.21 4.62
CA ILE A 97 -1.60 -8.30 5.76
C ILE A 97 -2.93 -8.59 6.45
N ASN A 98 -2.87 -9.29 7.58
CA ASN A 98 -4.05 -9.61 8.37
C ASN A 98 -4.21 -8.55 9.46
N PRO A 99 -5.37 -7.89 9.56
CA PRO A 99 -5.63 -7.00 10.66
C PRO A 99 -6.15 -7.78 11.87
N GLY A 100 -5.29 -8.03 12.85
CA GLY A 100 -5.68 -8.74 14.06
C GLY A 100 -6.24 -10.15 13.84
N GLY A 101 -6.81 -10.72 14.90
CA GLY A 101 -7.54 -11.99 14.89
C GLY A 101 -9.08 -11.81 14.89
N PRO A 102 -9.83 -12.92 14.87
CA PRO A 102 -11.29 -12.89 14.89
C PRO A 102 -11.84 -12.08 16.09
N GLY A 103 -12.75 -11.15 15.82
CA GLY A 103 -13.36 -10.27 16.84
C GLY A 103 -12.59 -8.98 17.14
N GLU A 104 -11.41 -8.78 16.54
CA GLU A 104 -10.60 -7.56 16.70
C GLU A 104 -11.00 -6.46 15.69
N PHE A 105 -12.30 -6.15 15.62
CA PHE A 105 -12.88 -5.20 14.65
C PHE A 105 -12.19 -3.83 14.63
N ASN A 106 -11.72 -3.37 15.79
CA ASN A 106 -10.98 -2.11 15.88
C ASN A 106 -9.65 -2.15 15.12
N LEU A 107 -8.93 -3.28 15.14
CA LEU A 107 -7.67 -3.43 14.41
C LEU A 107 -7.89 -3.54 12.90
N ALA A 108 -8.97 -4.21 12.48
CA ALA A 108 -9.45 -4.21 11.08
C ALA A 108 -9.69 -2.79 10.56
N GLU A 109 -10.46 -1.99 11.30
CA GLU A 109 -10.77 -0.63 10.91
C GLU A 109 -9.53 0.29 10.96
N MET A 110 -8.66 0.14 11.96
CA MET A 110 -7.43 0.93 12.05
C MET A 110 -6.46 0.60 10.90
N THR A 111 -6.32 -0.68 10.55
CA THR A 111 -5.49 -1.12 9.41
C THR A 111 -6.06 -0.59 8.10
N LYS A 112 -7.37 -0.73 7.88
CA LYS A 112 -8.06 -0.17 6.71
C LYS A 112 -7.78 1.32 6.57
N ARG A 113 -8.01 2.10 7.64
CA ARG A 113 -7.78 3.55 7.66
C ARG A 113 -6.32 3.92 7.43
N GLY A 114 -5.40 3.18 8.03
CA GLY A 114 -3.96 3.39 7.85
C GLY A 114 -3.55 3.21 6.39
N LEU A 115 -3.96 2.10 5.78
CA LEU A 115 -3.65 1.79 4.38
C LEU A 115 -4.34 2.76 3.41
N SER A 116 -5.61 3.13 3.63
CA SER A 116 -6.28 4.14 2.81
C SER A 116 -5.53 5.47 2.84
N ARG A 117 -5.23 5.98 4.05
CA ARG A 117 -4.45 7.22 4.21
C ARG A 117 -3.09 7.15 3.55
N MET A 118 -2.41 6.00 3.61
CA MET A 118 -1.15 5.80 2.92
C MET A 118 -1.30 5.97 1.41
N ILE A 119 -2.32 5.35 0.81
CA ILE A 119 -2.61 5.44 -0.62
C ILE A 119 -2.92 6.88 -0.99
N ASP A 120 -3.84 7.52 -0.27
CA ASP A 120 -4.27 8.90 -0.53
C ASP A 120 -3.10 9.88 -0.43
N ASN A 121 -2.36 9.84 0.68
CA ASN A 121 -1.19 10.69 0.90
C ASN A 121 -0.13 10.51 -0.20
N PHE A 122 0.05 9.28 -0.69
CA PHE A 122 1.05 9.01 -1.72
C PHE A 122 0.58 9.49 -3.10
N LEU A 123 -0.69 9.29 -3.44
CA LEU A 123 -1.25 9.68 -4.73
C LEU A 123 -1.46 11.19 -4.87
N GLU A 124 -1.84 11.85 -3.78
CA GLU A 124 -2.03 13.30 -3.71
C GLU A 124 -0.72 14.07 -3.52
N ALA A 125 0.36 13.39 -3.12
CA ALA A 125 1.65 14.03 -2.96
C ALA A 125 2.04 14.76 -4.26
N PRO A 126 2.43 16.06 -4.19
CA PRO A 126 2.88 16.77 -5.36
C PRO A 126 4.04 15.99 -5.98
N GLU A 127 4.07 15.94 -7.32
CA GLU A 127 5.22 15.34 -8.01
C GLU A 127 6.47 15.97 -7.45
N ASN A 128 7.41 15.12 -7.06
CA ASN A 128 8.58 15.49 -6.30
C ASN A 128 9.36 16.53 -7.11
N THR A 129 9.06 17.81 -6.91
CA THR A 129 9.85 18.95 -7.34
C THR A 129 11.08 18.96 -6.45
N GLN A 130 11.85 17.86 -6.48
CA GLN A 130 13.19 17.88 -5.96
C GLN A 130 13.87 18.96 -6.76
N GLN A 131 14.08 20.11 -6.13
CA GLN A 131 15.11 20.99 -6.61
C GLN A 131 16.35 20.10 -6.75
N PRO A 132 16.97 20.07 -7.95
CA PRO A 132 18.12 19.21 -8.17
C PRO A 132 19.11 19.45 -7.04
N ILE A 133 19.66 18.36 -6.48
CA ILE A 133 20.57 18.42 -5.32
C ILE A 133 21.63 19.48 -5.62
N GLN A 134 21.55 20.62 -4.94
CA GLN A 134 22.47 21.71 -5.17
C GLN A 134 23.73 21.44 -4.35
N THR A 135 24.87 21.49 -5.02
CA THR A 135 26.15 21.55 -4.30
C THR A 135 26.19 22.83 -3.49
N THR A 136 26.90 22.82 -2.36
CA THR A 136 27.11 24.02 -1.53
C THR A 136 27.61 25.20 -2.37
N SER A 137 28.45 24.94 -3.38
CA SER A 137 28.94 25.95 -4.33
C SER A 137 27.83 26.60 -5.16
N GLN A 138 26.86 25.82 -5.66
CA GLN A 138 25.71 26.35 -6.40
C GLN A 138 24.81 27.22 -5.51
N LEU A 139 24.68 26.85 -4.24
CA LEU A 139 23.92 27.59 -3.24
C LEU A 139 24.58 28.95 -2.95
N ILE A 140 25.89 28.96 -2.71
CA ILE A 140 26.67 30.20 -2.47
C ILE A 140 26.66 31.11 -3.70
N SER A 141 26.80 30.55 -4.91
CA SER A 141 26.77 31.33 -6.15
C SER A 141 25.43 32.04 -6.34
N ARG A 142 24.31 31.39 -5.99
CA ARG A 142 22.99 32.01 -6.05
C ARG A 142 22.83 33.14 -5.03
N PHE A 143 23.32 32.95 -3.81
CA PHE A 143 23.31 34.01 -2.80
C PHE A 143 24.10 35.23 -3.24
N ARG A 144 25.30 35.05 -3.81
CA ARG A 144 26.10 36.17 -4.33
C ARG A 144 25.41 36.90 -5.47
N ASN A 145 24.74 36.19 -6.37
CA ASN A 145 24.03 36.79 -7.49
C ASN A 145 22.74 37.53 -7.08
N ALA A 146 22.15 37.21 -5.92
CA ALA A 146 20.95 37.89 -5.43
C ALA A 146 21.26 39.15 -4.60
N LEU A 147 22.52 39.37 -4.23
CA LEU A 147 23.01 40.49 -3.42
C LEU A 147 23.76 41.55 -4.26
N ASN A 148 23.99 41.27 -5.54
CA ASN A 148 24.51 42.21 -6.53
C ASN A 148 23.37 42.69 -7.44
#